data_AF-A0A645CHZ2-F1
#
_entry.id   AF-A0A645CHZ2-F1
#
_cell.length_a   1.000
_cell.length_b   1.000
_cell.length_c   1.000
_cell.angle_alpha   90.00
_cell.angle_beta   90.00
_cell.angle_gamma   90.00
#
_symmetry.space_group_name_H-M   'P 1'
#
loop_
_entity.id
_entity.type
_entity.pdbx_description
1 polymer ?
#
loop_
_entity_poly.entity_id
_entity_poly.type
_entity_poly.pdbx_seq_one_letter_code
_entity_poly.pdbx_strand_id
1 'polypeptide(L)'
;MELCKKLADELLVYALKIGDEQVRKDFIDKCKKWQIRRTRETILKDAQSDYPIPMKEFDADPYLFNCQNGTLHLRSMEFLPHDPEDKLTRSQMLRMIPTYGVNASKRL
;
A
#
# COMPACT_ATOMS: atom_id res chain seq x y z
N MET A 1 -4.43 -1.96 3.39
CA MET A 1 -4.70 -2.01 4.86
C MET A 1 -5.64 -0.92 5.33
N GLU A 2 -5.63 0.28 4.73
CA GLU A 2 -6.47 1.41 5.18
C GLU A 2 -7.97 1.08 5.22
N LEU A 3 -8.51 0.37 4.23
CA LEU A 3 -9.92 -0.05 4.26
C LEU A 3 -10.25 -0.95 5.47
N CYS A 4 -9.37 -1.87 5.85
CA CYS A 4 -9.58 -2.70 7.06
C CYS A 4 -9.51 -1.88 8.35
N LYS A 5 -8.67 -0.83 8.40
CA LYS A 5 -8.64 0.08 9.56
C LYS A 5 -9.92 0.89 9.63
N LYS A 6 -10.34 1.47 8.50
CA LYS A 6 -11.62 2.20 8.40
C LYS A 6 -12.79 1.32 8.83
N LEU A 7 -12.86 0.07 8.37
CA LEU A 7 -13.88 -0.88 8.82
C LEU A 7 -13.83 -1.09 10.34
N ALA A 8 -12.64 -1.28 10.92
CA ALA A 8 -12.49 -1.47 12.36
C ALA A 8 -12.98 -0.26 13.17
N ASP A 9 -12.79 0.96 12.63
CA ASP A 9 -13.27 2.20 13.25
C ASP A 9 -14.79 2.35 13.12
N GLU A 10 -15.35 2.09 11.94
CA GLU A 10 -16.81 2.09 11.70
C GLU A 10 -17.54 1.05 12.57
N LEU A 11 -16.93 -0.11 12.80
CA LEU A 11 -17.46 -1.11 13.73
C LEU A 11 -17.52 -0.57 15.16
N LEU A 12 -16.51 0.17 15.62
CA LEU A 12 -16.55 0.80 16.94
C LEU A 12 -17.61 1.91 17.01
N VAL A 13 -17.78 2.70 15.96
CA VAL A 13 -18.86 3.71 15.88
C VAL A 13 -20.23 3.03 15.93
N TYR A 14 -20.41 1.91 15.23
CA TYR A 14 -21.65 1.15 15.26
C TYR A 14 -22.00 0.65 16.67
N ALA A 15 -21.01 0.32 17.49
CA ALA A 15 -21.25 -0.13 18.87
C ALA A 15 -22.04 0.90 19.70
N LEU A 16 -21.93 2.20 19.38
CA LEU A 16 -22.68 3.28 20.04
C LEU A 16 -24.19 3.21 19.77
N LYS A 17 -24.60 2.55 18.68
CA LYS A 17 -26.01 2.34 18.33
C LYS A 17 -26.64 1.17 19.09
N ILE A 18 -25.84 0.36 19.78
CA ILE A 18 -26.32 -0.78 20.55
C ILE A 18 -26.80 -0.28 21.92
N GLY A 19 -28.11 -0.36 22.14
CA GLY A 19 -28.75 0.08 23.38
C GLY A 19 -28.51 -0.86 24.56
N ASP A 20 -28.53 -2.18 24.32
CA ASP A 20 -28.25 -3.18 25.35
C ASP A 20 -26.75 -3.15 25.73
N GLU A 21 -26.49 -2.93 27.02
CA GLU A 21 -25.13 -2.72 27.51
C GLU A 21 -24.25 -3.96 27.44
N GLN A 22 -24.82 -5.13 27.72
CA GLN A 22 -24.07 -6.39 27.68
C GLN A 22 -23.72 -6.76 26.23
N VAL A 23 -24.69 -6.64 25.32
CA VAL A 23 -24.47 -6.87 23.89
C VAL A 23 -23.45 -5.87 23.33
N ARG A 24 -23.53 -4.60 23.74
CA ARG A 24 -22.56 -3.56 23.32
C ARG A 24 -21.14 -3.93 23.77
N LYS A 25 -20.97 -4.36 25.02
CA LYS A 25 -19.68 -4.77 25.56
C LYS A 25 -19.09 -5.95 24.79
N ASP A 26 -19.89 -7.00 24.60
CA ASP A 26 -19.45 -8.20 23.85
C ASP A 26 -19.11 -7.88 22.39
N PHE A 27 -19.85 -6.95 21.79
CA PHE A 27 -19.58 -6.49 20.44
C PHE A 27 -18.27 -5.69 20.35
N ILE A 28 -18.03 -4.76 21.27
CA ILE A 28 -16.76 -4.01 21.35
C ILE A 28 -15.57 -4.96 21.51
N ASP A 29 -15.70 -5.98 22.36
CA ASP A 29 -14.63 -6.97 22.57
C ASP A 29 -14.32 -7.78 21.30
N LYS A 30 -15.33 -8.06 20.48
CA LYS A 30 -15.12 -8.64 19.13
C LYS A 30 -14.45 -7.63 18.19
N CYS A 31 -14.86 -6.35 18.21
CA CYS A 31 -14.29 -5.30 17.37
C CYS A 31 -12.80 -5.07 17.64
N LYS A 32 -12.36 -5.19 18.90
CA LYS A 32 -10.92 -5.09 19.26
C LYS A 32 -10.04 -6.04 18.46
N LYS A 33 -10.54 -7.21 18.03
CA LYS A 33 -9.78 -8.15 17.19
C LYS A 33 -9.41 -7.54 15.84
N TRP A 34 -10.26 -6.69 15.26
CA TRP A 34 -10.00 -5.97 14.00
C TRP A 34 -8.94 -4.88 14.13
N GLN A 35 -8.73 -4.37 15.35
CA GLN A 35 -7.69 -3.40 15.66
C GLN A 35 -6.29 -4.03 15.74
N ILE A 36 -6.19 -5.36 15.84
CA ILE A 36 -4.92 -6.09 15.84
C ILE A 36 -4.39 -6.25 14.41
N ARG A 37 -3.12 -5.88 14.19
CA ARG A 37 -2.44 -5.98 12.88
C ARG A 37 -2.47 -7.39 12.29
N ARG A 38 -2.11 -8.40 13.08
CA ARG A 38 -2.07 -9.81 12.66
C ARG A 38 -3.43 -10.30 12.13
N THR A 39 -4.52 -9.88 12.78
CA THR A 39 -5.88 -10.24 12.34
C THR A 39 -6.16 -9.66 10.96
N ARG A 40 -5.86 -8.37 10.73
CA ARG A 40 -6.04 -7.75 9.41
C ARG A 40 -5.19 -8.41 8.33
N GLU A 41 -3.94 -8.77 8.65
CA GLU A 41 -3.08 -9.50 7.71
C GLU A 41 -3.63 -10.88 7.36
N THR A 42 -4.21 -11.60 8.33
CA THR A 42 -4.83 -12.91 8.11
C THR A 42 -6.05 -12.78 7.20
N ILE A 43 -6.98 -11.89 7.54
CA ILE A 43 -8.20 -11.65 6.76
C ILE A 43 -7.87 -11.19 5.33
N LEU A 44 -6.87 -10.32 5.17
CA LEU A 44 -6.45 -9.87 3.84
C LEU A 44 -5.75 -10.97 3.03
N LYS A 45 -5.10 -11.95 3.67
CA LYS A 45 -4.54 -13.11 2.98
C LYS A 45 -5.63 -14.08 2.55
N ASP A 46 -6.60 -14.33 3.42
CA ASP A 46 -7.74 -15.19 3.09
C ASP A 46 -8.56 -14.62 1.93
N ALA A 47 -8.76 -13.29 1.88
CA ALA A 47 -9.52 -12.64 0.80
C ALA A 47 -8.79 -12.60 -0.56
N GLN A 48 -7.49 -12.88 -0.62
CA GLN A 48 -6.72 -12.80 -1.87
C GLN A 48 -7.13 -13.86 -2.91
N SER A 49 -7.66 -15.01 -2.48
CA SER A 49 -8.16 -16.04 -3.40
C SER A 49 -9.44 -15.60 -4.10
N ASP A 50 -10.26 -14.79 -3.45
CA ASP A 50 -11.59 -14.42 -3.94
C ASP A 50 -11.54 -13.19 -4.85
N TYR A 51 -10.60 -12.28 -4.59
CA TYR A 51 -10.42 -11.04 -5.34
C TYR A 51 -8.96 -10.86 -5.81
N PRO A 52 -8.44 -11.75 -6.68
CA PRO A 52 -7.08 -11.64 -7.17
C PRO A 52 -6.92 -10.48 -8.16
N ILE A 53 -5.81 -9.76 -8.06
CA ILE A 53 -5.38 -8.85 -9.13
C ILE A 53 -4.80 -9.70 -10.27
N PRO A 54 -5.27 -9.53 -11.52
CA PRO A 54 -4.72 -10.26 -12.66
C PRO A 54 -3.22 -10.00 -12.83
N MET A 55 -2.44 -11.04 -13.11
CA MET A 55 -0.98 -10.92 -13.28
C MET A 55 -0.57 -9.86 -14.33
N LYS A 56 -1.39 -9.68 -15.37
CA LYS A 56 -1.19 -8.67 -16.43
C LYS A 56 -1.26 -7.22 -15.96
N GLU A 57 -1.83 -6.96 -14.78
CA GLU A 57 -1.89 -5.61 -14.21
C GLU A 57 -0.59 -5.23 -13.50
N PHE A 58 0.22 -6.22 -13.11
CA PHE A 58 1.53 -5.97 -12.53
C PHE A 58 2.55 -5.65 -13.63
N ASP A 59 3.39 -4.65 -13.36
CA ASP A 59 4.40 -4.15 -14.28
C ASP A 59 3.85 -3.83 -15.70
N ALA A 60 2.61 -3.36 -15.78
CA ALA A 60 1.88 -3.12 -17.02
C ALA A 60 2.40 -1.88 -17.78
N ASP A 61 2.91 -0.87 -17.08
CA ASP A 61 3.54 0.29 -17.70
C ASP A 61 5.04 0.00 -17.94
N PRO A 62 5.47 -0.12 -19.22
CA PRO A 62 6.88 -0.40 -19.53
C PRO A 62 7.82 0.79 -19.26
N TYR A 63 7.30 1.98 -18.95
CA TYR A 63 8.10 3.16 -18.66
C TYR A 63 8.33 3.40 -17.17
N LEU A 64 7.71 2.63 -16.28
CA LEU A 64 7.98 2.69 -14.85
C LEU A 64 9.11 1.73 -14.48
N PHE A 65 10.18 2.29 -13.92
CA PHE A 65 11.38 1.56 -13.54
C PHE A 65 11.56 1.56 -12.02
N ASN A 66 11.49 0.37 -11.42
CA ASN A 66 11.44 0.16 -9.97
C ASN A 66 12.84 0.12 -9.33
N CYS A 67 13.34 1.28 -8.90
CA CYS A 67 14.64 1.39 -8.23
C CYS A 67 14.52 1.08 -6.75
N GLN A 68 15.63 0.84 -6.05
CA GLN A 68 15.63 0.54 -4.61
C GLN A 68 15.04 1.66 -3.73
N ASN A 69 15.04 2.91 -4.21
CA ASN A 69 14.68 4.10 -3.44
C ASN A 69 13.50 4.89 -4.04
N GLY A 70 12.80 4.34 -5.02
CA GLY A 70 11.70 5.03 -5.70
C GLY A 70 11.48 4.51 -7.12
N THR A 71 10.53 5.13 -7.81
CA THR A 71 10.16 4.79 -9.19
C THR A 71 10.69 5.87 -10.14
N LEU A 72 11.43 5.47 -11.18
CA LEU A 72 11.85 6.37 -12.26
C LEU A 72 10.91 6.19 -13.45
N HIS A 73 10.32 7.27 -13.94
CA HIS A 73 9.56 7.25 -15.18
C HIS A 73 10.47 7.55 -16.38
N LEU A 74 10.69 6.56 -17.24
CA LEU A 74 11.72 6.57 -18.29
C LEU A 74 11.46 7.58 -19.42
N ARG A 75 10.22 8.06 -19.62
CA ARG A 75 9.94 9.09 -20.64
C ARG A 75 10.19 10.50 -20.16
N SER A 76 9.74 10.82 -18.94
CA SER A 76 9.87 12.17 -18.35
C SER A 76 11.20 12.34 -17.62
N MET A 77 11.89 11.23 -17.32
CA MET A 77 13.06 11.17 -16.43
C MET A 77 12.75 11.69 -15.02
N GLU A 78 11.48 11.63 -14.61
CA GLU A 78 11.04 12.03 -13.28
C GLU A 78 11.21 10.88 -12.29
N PHE A 79 11.75 11.19 -11.12
CA PHE A 79 11.97 10.23 -10.04
C PHE A 79 11.06 10.55 -8.85
N LEU A 80 10.16 9.63 -8.53
CA LEU A 80 9.17 9.77 -7.48
C LEU A 80 9.34 8.69 -6.40
N PRO A 81 8.83 8.92 -5.18
CA PRO A 81 8.66 7.85 -4.19
C PRO A 81 7.83 6.69 -4.77
N HIS A 82 8.01 5.49 -4.24
CA HIS A 82 7.19 4.35 -4.65
C HIS A 82 5.71 4.61 -4.38
N ASP A 83 4.89 4.33 -5.39
CA ASP A 83 3.45 4.22 -5.26
C ASP A 83 3.05 2.74 -5.41
N PRO A 84 2.38 2.13 -4.41
CA PRO A 84 1.81 0.78 -4.55
C PRO A 84 0.84 0.64 -5.74
N GLU A 85 0.19 1.73 -6.17
CA GLU A 85 -0.70 1.73 -7.32
C GLU A 85 0.03 1.55 -8.66
N ASP A 86 1.35 1.78 -8.71
CA ASP A 86 2.19 1.46 -9.87
C ASP A 86 2.26 -0.05 -10.14
N LYS A 87 1.91 -0.89 -9.14
CA LYS A 87 1.88 -2.36 -9.22
C LYS A 87 3.20 -2.96 -9.76
N LEU A 88 4.34 -2.38 -9.37
CA LEU A 88 5.66 -2.84 -9.80
C LEU A 88 6.11 -4.01 -8.92
N THR A 89 6.34 -5.17 -9.53
CA THR A 89 6.87 -6.35 -8.83
C THR A 89 8.34 -6.57 -9.13
N ARG A 90 8.81 -6.11 -10.29
CA ARG A 90 10.19 -6.28 -10.74
C ARG A 90 11.09 -5.19 -10.18
N SER A 91 11.58 -5.38 -8.95
CA SER A 91 12.55 -4.44 -8.35
C SER A 91 13.97 -4.71 -8.84
N GLN A 92 14.68 -3.66 -9.24
CA GLN A 92 16.10 -3.74 -9.59
C GLN A 92 16.97 -3.35 -8.38
N MET A 93 18.17 -3.94 -8.26
CA MET A 93 19.15 -3.58 -7.22
C MET A 93 19.82 -2.21 -7.43
N LEU A 94 19.33 -1.43 -8.39
CA LEU A 94 19.87 -0.12 -8.73
C LEU A 94 19.22 0.96 -7.86
N ARG A 95 20.04 1.88 -7.37
CA ARG A 95 19.60 3.05 -6.62
C ARG A 95 19.75 4.29 -7.49
N MET A 96 18.69 5.10 -7.59
CA MET A 96 18.73 6.35 -8.33
C MET A 96 19.47 7.42 -7.54
N ILE A 97 20.41 8.09 -8.21
CA ILE A 97 21.10 9.27 -7.72
C ILE A 97 20.64 10.44 -8.61
N PRO A 98 19.81 11.36 -8.10
CA PRO A 98 19.43 12.55 -8.84
C PRO A 98 20.68 13.39 -9.10
N THR A 99 21.15 13.44 -10.34
CA THR A 99 22.21 14.37 -10.72
C THR A 99 21.58 15.73 -10.97
N TYR A 100 21.59 16.60 -9.96
CA TYR A 100 21.39 18.03 -10.19
C TYR A 100 22.59 18.54 -10.98
N GLY A 101 22.42 18.69 -12.30
CA GLY A 101 23.31 19.43 -13.21
C GLY A 101 24.80 19.31 -12.92
N VAL A 102 25.43 18.20 -13.33
CA VAL A 102 26.87 18.26 -13.60
C VAL A 102 27.01 19.09 -14.87
N ASN A 103 27.29 20.38 -14.72
CA ASN A 103 27.73 21.23 -15.81
C ASN A 103 28.93 20.54 -16.48
N ALA A 104 28.69 19.93 -17.64
CA ALA A 104 29.72 19.49 -18.56
C ALA A 104 30.38 20.74 -19.17
N SER A 105 31.18 21.45 -18.38
CA SER A 105 32.03 22.51 -18.89
C SER A 105 33.27 22.64 -18.02
N LYS A 106 34.43 22.55 -18.66
CA LYS A 106 35.82 22.62 -18.16
C LYS A 106 36.53 21.29 -17.91
N ARG A 107 36.82 20.60 -19.02
CA ARG A 107 38.18 20.07 -19.29
C ARG A 107 38.52 20.31 -20.76
N LEU A 108 39.02 21.51 -21.03
CA LEU A 108 40.02 21.82 -22.06
C LEU A 108 41.02 22.78 -21.41
#